data_AF-A0A5C7AS33-F1
#
_entry.id   AF-A0A5C7AS33-F1
#
_cell.length_a   1.000
_cell.length_b   1.000
_cell.length_c   1.000
_cell.angle_alpha   90.00
_cell.angle_beta   90.00
_cell.angle_gamma   90.00
#
_symmetry.space_group_name_H-M   'P 1'
#
loop_
_entity.id
_entity.type
_entity.pdbx_description
1 polymer ?
#
loop_
_entity_poly.entity_id
_entity_poly.type
_entity_poly.pdbx_seq_one_letter_code
_entity_poly.pdbx_strand_id
1 'polypeptide(L)' 'MASIIRGYKSSVKSYATTNAIDFIWQPLFHDHIIKDTKSYKRISDYILKNPMNWKEDRFYK' A
#
# COMPACT_ATOMS: atom_id res chain seq x y z
N MET A 1 3.80 -2.22 -14.54
CA MET A 1 3.41 -1.89 -13.15
C MET A 1 4.56 -2.06 -12.17
N ALA A 2 5.29 -3.17 -12.19
CA ALA A 2 6.41 -3.42 -11.26
C ALA A 2 7.52 -2.34 -11.29
N SER A 3 7.86 -1.75 -12.44
CA SER A 3 8.89 -0.71 -12.56
C SER A 3 8.51 0.59 -11.84
N ILE A 4 7.24 1.00 -11.89
CA ILE A 4 6.73 2.20 -11.21
C ILE A 4 6.81 2.02 -9.69
N ILE A 5 6.30 0.88 -9.19
CA ILE A 5 6.34 0.56 -7.76
C ILE A 5 7.78 0.44 -7.27
N ARG A 6 8.68 -0.18 -8.06
CA ARG A 6 10.11 -0.26 -7.74
C ARG A 6 10.73 1.14 -7.63
N GLY A 7 10.45 2.03 -8.58
CA GLY A 7 10.95 3.41 -8.56
C GLY A 7 10.48 4.18 -7.33
N TYR A 8 9.18 4.11 -7.02
CA TYR A 8 8.60 4.73 -5.84
C TYR A 8 9.21 4.20 -4.53
N LYS A 9 9.22 2.87 -4.35
CA LYS A 9 9.82 2.25 -3.15
C LYS A 9 11.29 2.62 -3.00
N SER A 10 12.05 2.65 -4.09
CA SER A 10 13.45 3.05 -4.08
C SER A 10 13.62 4.51 -3.65
N SER A 11 12.86 5.44 -4.23
CA SER A 11 12.97 6.87 -3.92
C SER A 11 12.66 7.16 -2.45
N VAL A 12 11.58 6.59 -1.91
CA VAL A 12 11.22 6.74 -0.50
C VAL A 12 12.27 6.13 0.43
N LYS A 13 12.79 4.93 0.10
CA LYS A 13 13.84 4.31 0.91
C LYS A 13 15.12 5.14 0.89
N SER A 14 15.51 5.68 -0.26
CA SER A 14 16.65 6.61 -0.36
C SER A 14 16.43 7.84 0.53
N TYR A 15 15.26 8.47 0.44
CA TYR A 15 14.92 9.63 1.28
C TYR A 15 15.00 9.28 2.78
N ALA A 16 14.41 8.17 3.20
CA ALA A 16 14.45 7.74 4.60
C ALA A 16 15.88 7.51 5.10
N THR A 17 16.71 6.82 4.30
CA THR A 17 18.12 6.60 4.61
C THR A 17 18.89 7.92 4.74
N THR A 18 18.71 8.86 3.79
CA THR A 18 19.38 10.16 3.82
C THR A 18 18.99 11.00 5.03
N ASN A 19 17.75 10.87 5.51
CA ASN A 19 17.24 11.62 6.66
C ASN A 19 17.34 10.84 7.98
N ALA A 20 18.08 9.71 8.01
CA ALA A 20 18.21 8.85 9.18
C ALA A 20 16.87 8.41 9.80
N ILE A 21 15.85 8.22 8.96
CA ILE A 21 14.53 7.71 9.35
C ILE A 21 14.59 6.18 9.33
N ASP A 22 14.32 5.55 10.48
CA ASP A 22 14.17 4.09 10.53
C ASP A 22 12.90 3.67 9.78
N PHE A 23 13.10 3.01 8.65
CA PHE A 23 12.04 2.68 7.72
C PHE A 23 12.42 1.47 6.87
N ILE A 24 11.47 0.56 6.71
CA ILE A 24 11.59 -0.56 5.77
C ILE A 24 10.26 -0.80 5.07
N TRP A 25 10.35 -1.18 3.79
CA TRP A 25 9.19 -1.66 3.06
C TRP A 25 8.86 -3.10 3.42
N GLN A 26 7.57 -3.43 3.50
CA GLN A 26 7.16 -4.82 3.36
C GLN A 26 7.64 -5.38 2.00
N PRO A 27 8.22 -6.59 1.97
CA PRO A 27 8.57 -7.27 0.73
C PRO A 27 7.35 -7.44 -0.20
N LEU A 28 7.61 -7.39 -1.51
CA LEU A 28 6.60 -7.54 -2.57
C LEU A 28 5.46 -6.50 -2.46
N PHE A 29 4.41 -6.66 -3.26
CA PHE A 29 3.21 -5.84 -3.21
C PHE A 29 2.02 -6.64 -3.74
N HIS A 30 0.82 -6.28 -3.30
CA HIS A 30 -0.42 -6.82 -3.85
C HIS A 30 -0.80 -6.05 -5.12
N ASP A 31 -1.13 -6.80 -6.17
CA ASP A 31 -1.56 -6.32 -7.48
C ASP A 31 -2.97 -6.89 -7.74
N HIS A 32 -3.88 -6.04 -8.20
CA HIS A 32 -5.19 -6.48 -8.68
C HIS A 32 -5.72 -5.56 -9.78
N ILE A 33 -6.01 -6.13 -10.96
CA ILE A 33 -6.61 -5.40 -12.08
C ILE A 33 -8.12 -5.31 -11.89
N ILE A 34 -8.62 -4.08 -11.75
CA ILE A 34 -10.05 -3.77 -11.68
C ILE A 34 -10.64 -3.78 -13.10
N LYS A 35 -11.61 -4.67 -13.35
CA LYS A 35 -12.17 -4.89 -14.69
C LYS A 35 -13.62 -4.42 -14.85
N ASP A 36 -14.27 -4.06 -13.76
CA ASP A 36 -15.69 -3.70 -13.75
C ASP A 36 -16.02 -2.69 -12.64
N THR A 37 -17.17 -2.04 -12.75
CA THR A 37 -17.59 -0.98 -11.82
C THR A 37 -17.90 -1.51 -10.43
N LYS A 38 -18.35 -2.77 -10.30
CA LYS A 38 -18.68 -3.36 -9.01
C LYS A 38 -17.40 -3.67 -8.23
N SER A 39 -16.37 -4.21 -8.88
CA SER A 39 -15.05 -4.40 -8.28
C SER A 39 -14.40 -3.06 -7.91
N TYR A 40 -14.51 -2.05 -8.78
CA TYR A 40 -14.07 -0.68 -8.48
C TYR A 40 -14.69 -0.15 -7.19
N LYS A 41 -16.03 -0.17 -7.09
CA LYS A 41 -16.75 0.34 -5.92
C LYS A 41 -16.32 -0.39 -4.65
N ARG A 42 -16.25 -1.72 -4.68
CA ARG A 42 -15.85 -2.52 -3.51
C ARG A 42 -14.44 -2.20 -3.02
N ILE A 43 -13.48 -2.07 -3.95
CA ILE A 43 -12.08 -1.80 -3.60
C ILE A 43 -11.92 -0.36 -3.10
N SER A 44 -12.60 0.60 -3.74
CA SER A 44 -12.61 1.99 -3.29
C SER A 44 -13.19 2.12 -1.87
N ASP A 45 -14.36 1.52 -1.64
CA ASP A 45 -15.00 1.49 -0.32
C ASP A 45 -14.10 0.84 0.74
N TYR A 46 -13.39 -0.23 0.39
CA TYR A 46 -12.41 -0.87 1.27
C TYR A 46 -11.28 0.08 1.65
N ILE A 47 -10.63 0.72 0.66
CA ILE A 47 -9.52 1.66 0.90
C ILE A 47 -9.96 2.82 1.80
N LEU A 48 -11.14 3.38 1.54
CA LEU A 48 -11.68 4.49 2.32
C LEU A 48 -12.02 4.11 3.76
N LYS A 49 -12.56 2.91 3.98
CA LYS A 49 -12.96 2.44 5.32
C LYS A 49 -11.81 1.86 6.13
N ASN A 50 -10.73 1.43 5.47
CA ASN A 50 -9.61 0.74 6.11
C ASN A 50 -9.01 1.49 7.32
N PRO A 51 -8.77 2.82 7.29
CA PRO A 51 -8.26 3.53 8.47
C PRO A 51 -9.18 3.45 9.69
N MET A 52 -10.50 3.47 9.48
CA MET A 52 -11.47 3.36 10.57
C MET A 52 -11.52 1.93 11.14
N ASN A 53 -11.43 0.94 10.25
CA ASN A 53 -11.52 -0.47 10.62
C ASN A 53 -10.16 -1.07 11.02
N TRP A 54 -9.10 -0.25 11.08
CA TRP A 54 -7.73 -0.73 11.27
C TRP A 54 -7.57 -1.55 12.56
N LYS A 55 -8.24 -1.14 13.64
CA LYS A 55 -8.19 -1.83 14.94
C LYS A 55 -8.92 -3.17 14.96
N GLU A 56 -9.85 -3.37 14.04
CA GLU A 56 -10.67 -4.57 13.90
C GLU A 56 -10.09 -5.53 12.84
N ASP A 57 -9.02 -5.11 12.16
CA ASP A 57 -8.37 -5.94 11.15
C ASP A 57 -7.74 -7.17 11.81
N ARG A 58 -7.92 -8.33 11.18
CA ARG A 58 -7.41 -9.62 11.66
C ARG A 58 -5.89 -9.68 11.80
N PHE A 59 -5.16 -8.75 11.19
CA PHE A 59 -3.72 -8.62 11.28
C PHE A 59 -3.29 -7.47 12.22
N TYR A 60 -4.24 -6.76 12.84
CA TYR A 60 -3.97 -5.77 13.87
C TYR A 60 -3.49 -6.46 15.16
N LYS A 61 -2.47 -5.88 15.80
CA LYS A 61 -1.88 -6.34 17.06
C LYS A 61 -2.01 -5.25 18.12
#